data_AF-A0AA39XI97-F1
#
_entry.id   AF-A0AA39XI97-F1
#
_cell.length_a   1.000
_cell.length_b   1.000
_cell.length_c   1.000
_cell.angle_alpha   90.00
_cell.angle_beta   90.00
_cell.angle_gamma   90.00
#
_symmetry.space_group_name_H-M   'P 1'
#
loop_
_entity.id
_entity.type
_entity.pdbx_description
1 polymer ?
#
loop_
_entity_poly.entity_id
_entity_poly.type
_entity_poly.pdbx_seq_one_letter_code
_entity_poly.pdbx_strand_id
1 'polypeptide(L)'
;MRPPAGPISRPHRDRNQHHPPSRRNFRRHGRTAHSRRREASSSEYTDTKTTERQRQRRRTTDKASADDATDLGASTIDTKKPCRIRQDGQEEDLRQRFGLDQDQDYIDNLTSELLKKYPKGYKREFNRPFTNYPKNVGFNEDLSAPQPDFIEGPEMLQYDPFPVDEHVPGAALYKDDPRSITLPQIAGEWKGPSGDMREARMQSAYDGAAMVHARTQALAYMGKSDPTGHAEITTFTTDGTNLNLFAHYAAETGDGTLEYHQYPVSSINLTGTHQGHKDGRRSLRNAQDYAKTQSEELRDQLKEHYKQQRSSDLHPIAEGVPTLPVPGTEPLHAYENEDDYEVVEHQPVHQPTPPTSGQKRRAPSSHGSSHGSSHGSSGHASKHRSYWKKDAMSGRYYHKHSDGSVSWLDDDEEDERD
;
A
#
# COMPACT_ATOMS: atom_id res chain seq x y z
N MET A 1 80.41 25.11 -43.79
CA MET A 1 79.74 24.96 -42.49
C MET A 1 78.39 25.69 -42.54
N ARG A 2 77.30 24.93 -42.50
CA ARG A 2 75.91 25.39 -42.30
C ARG A 2 75.28 24.40 -41.30
N PRO A 3 74.57 24.86 -40.25
CA PRO A 3 74.02 23.97 -39.24
C PRO A 3 72.70 23.32 -39.71
N PRO A 4 72.33 22.14 -39.16
CA PRO A 4 71.15 21.40 -39.55
C PRO A 4 69.85 21.89 -38.89
N ALA A 5 68.75 21.64 -39.58
CA ALA A 5 67.38 21.99 -39.23
C ALA A 5 66.86 21.22 -38.00
N GLY A 6 66.18 21.93 -37.10
CA GLY A 6 65.38 21.36 -36.02
C GLY A 6 63.91 21.13 -36.43
N PRO A 7 63.19 20.17 -35.82
CA PRO A 7 61.83 19.80 -36.22
C PRO A 7 60.76 20.73 -35.62
N ILE A 8 59.79 21.07 -36.47
CA ILE A 8 58.60 21.86 -36.17
C ILE A 8 57.55 20.95 -35.51
N SER A 9 57.23 21.20 -34.24
CA SER A 9 56.11 20.58 -33.53
C SER A 9 54.80 21.32 -33.84
N ARG A 10 53.79 20.59 -34.33
CA ARG A 10 52.41 21.09 -34.52
C ARG A 10 51.58 20.82 -33.27
N PRO A 11 50.74 21.76 -32.81
CA PRO A 11 49.84 21.51 -31.69
C PRO A 11 48.57 20.76 -32.10
N HIS A 12 48.15 19.89 -31.18
CA HIS A 12 46.94 19.07 -31.19
C HIS A 12 45.68 19.94 -31.14
N ARG A 13 44.67 19.60 -31.93
CA ARG A 13 43.41 20.33 -32.09
C ARG A 13 42.30 19.55 -31.39
N ASP A 14 42.03 19.88 -30.14
CA ASP A 14 40.86 19.35 -29.42
C ASP A 14 39.60 20.11 -29.82
N ARG A 15 38.62 19.36 -30.31
CA ARG A 15 37.33 19.86 -30.80
C ARG A 15 36.23 19.05 -30.12
N ASN A 16 35.93 19.37 -28.87
CA ASN A 16 34.73 18.90 -28.18
C ASN A 16 33.72 20.05 -28.09
N GLN A 17 32.71 20.01 -28.97
CA GLN A 17 31.55 20.89 -28.90
C GLN A 17 30.52 20.26 -27.96
N HIS A 18 30.26 20.92 -26.83
CA HIS A 18 29.09 20.64 -26.00
C HIS A 18 27.84 21.26 -26.63
N HIS A 19 26.88 20.42 -27.00
CA HIS A 19 25.50 20.81 -27.25
C HIS A 19 24.74 20.92 -25.91
N PRO A 20 23.99 22.01 -25.65
CA PRO A 20 23.08 22.08 -24.52
C PRO A 20 21.74 21.36 -24.82
N PRO A 21 21.09 20.74 -23.83
CA PRO A 21 19.79 20.11 -24.04
C PRO A 21 18.67 21.14 -24.22
N SER A 22 17.87 20.88 -25.25
CA SER A 22 16.66 21.59 -25.66
C SER A 22 15.59 21.61 -24.56
N ARG A 23 15.16 22.83 -24.18
CA ARG A 23 13.96 23.09 -23.38
C ARG A 23 12.71 22.72 -24.19
N ARG A 24 12.02 21.63 -23.81
CA ARG A 24 10.66 21.35 -24.29
C ARG A 24 9.65 22.19 -23.49
N ASN A 25 9.06 23.16 -24.18
CA ASN A 25 7.92 23.95 -23.74
C ASN A 25 6.67 23.06 -23.64
N PHE A 26 6.15 22.86 -22.42
CA PHE A 26 4.77 22.37 -22.24
C PHE A 26 3.79 23.53 -22.43
N ARG A 27 3.04 23.43 -23.52
CA ARG A 27 2.00 24.36 -23.95
C ARG A 27 0.78 24.20 -23.03
N ARG A 28 0.57 25.16 -22.13
CA ARG A 28 -0.69 25.32 -21.38
C ARG A 28 -1.82 25.67 -22.35
N HIS A 29 -2.84 24.83 -22.44
CA HIS A 29 -4.15 25.24 -22.95
C HIS A 29 -4.96 25.81 -21.79
N GLY A 30 -5.17 27.12 -21.80
CA GLY A 30 -6.16 27.78 -20.98
C GLY A 30 -7.57 27.49 -21.51
N ARG A 31 -8.52 27.33 -20.58
CA ARG A 31 -9.92 27.65 -20.85
C ARG A 31 -10.42 28.60 -19.77
N THR A 32 -10.96 29.68 -20.29
CA THR A 32 -11.37 30.91 -19.65
C THR A 32 -12.68 30.75 -18.90
N ALA A 33 -12.79 31.54 -17.83
CA ALA A 33 -13.98 31.74 -17.02
C ALA A 33 -15.15 32.37 -17.77
N HIS A 34 -16.37 32.02 -17.37
CA HIS A 34 -17.53 32.91 -17.48
C HIS A 34 -17.98 33.33 -16.09
N SER A 35 -17.54 34.51 -15.69
CA SER A 35 -18.13 35.31 -14.64
C SER A 35 -19.43 35.94 -15.16
N ARG A 36 -20.55 35.73 -14.46
CA ARG A 36 -21.74 36.58 -14.55
C ARG A 36 -21.96 37.25 -13.20
N ARG A 37 -21.53 38.51 -13.17
CA ARG A 37 -21.83 39.57 -12.22
C ARG A 37 -23.34 39.86 -12.21
N ARG A 38 -23.96 39.88 -11.03
CA ARG A 38 -25.15 40.69 -10.75
C ARG A 38 -24.98 41.30 -9.36
N GLU A 39 -24.68 42.58 -9.36
CA GLU A 39 -24.87 43.51 -8.24
C GLU A 39 -26.33 44.00 -8.26
N ALA A 40 -26.94 44.08 -7.08
CA ALA A 40 -27.95 45.07 -6.66
C ALA A 40 -28.27 44.74 -5.19
N SER A 41 -27.65 45.44 -4.24
CA SER A 41 -28.13 46.68 -3.63
C SER A 41 -29.18 46.47 -2.55
N SER A 42 -28.73 46.86 -1.35
CA SER A 42 -29.45 47.17 -0.11
C SER A 42 -30.75 47.97 -0.32
N SER A 43 -31.78 47.65 0.46
CA SER A 43 -32.83 48.60 0.85
C SER A 43 -33.58 48.09 2.08
N GLU A 44 -33.81 49.03 2.99
CA GLU A 44 -34.32 48.93 4.35
C GLU A 44 -35.76 48.42 4.53
N TYR A 45 -35.97 47.81 5.71
CA TYR A 45 -37.03 48.06 6.69
C TYR A 45 -38.37 48.67 6.19
N THR A 46 -39.48 47.93 6.38
CA THR A 46 -40.58 48.37 7.26
C THR A 46 -41.53 47.23 7.61
N ASP A 47 -41.99 47.32 8.85
CA ASP A 47 -43.01 46.58 9.57
C ASP A 47 -44.43 46.79 9.00
N THR A 48 -45.28 45.77 9.00
CA THR A 48 -46.68 45.81 9.50
C THR A 48 -47.47 44.52 9.21
N LYS A 49 -47.79 43.80 10.30
CA LYS A 49 -49.14 43.40 10.75
C LYS A 49 -50.20 42.82 9.78
N THR A 50 -50.70 41.63 10.19
CA THR A 50 -52.13 41.20 10.22
C THR A 50 -52.73 40.79 8.86
N THR A 51 -53.33 39.63 8.60
CA THR A 51 -54.49 38.97 9.24
C THR A 51 -54.67 37.61 8.53
N GLU A 52 -54.74 36.48 9.23
CA GLU A 52 -55.96 35.67 9.41
C GLU A 52 -56.86 35.46 8.17
N ARG A 53 -56.92 34.22 7.63
CA ARG A 53 -58.20 33.50 7.43
C ARG A 53 -58.06 32.06 6.91
N GLN A 54 -58.76 31.19 7.64
CA GLN A 54 -59.13 29.81 7.35
C GLN A 54 -59.96 29.64 6.05
N ARG A 55 -59.84 28.46 5.43
CA ARG A 55 -60.93 27.51 5.07
C ARG A 55 -60.35 26.44 4.13
N GLN A 56 -60.12 25.19 4.55
CA GLN A 56 -61.07 24.09 4.72
C GLN A 56 -62.04 23.81 3.54
N ARG A 57 -61.88 22.57 3.01
CA ARG A 57 -62.89 21.60 2.53
C ARG A 57 -63.47 21.72 1.11
N ARG A 58 -63.25 20.64 0.32
CA ARG A 58 -64.21 19.67 -0.28
C ARG A 58 -63.42 18.83 -1.31
N ARG A 59 -63.23 17.51 -1.25
CA ARG A 59 -64.12 16.31 -1.30
C ARG A 59 -65.17 16.33 -2.42
N THR A 60 -64.95 15.49 -3.43
CA THR A 60 -65.88 14.58 -4.19
C THR A 60 -65.01 13.79 -5.20
N THR A 61 -64.87 12.44 -5.19
CA THR A 61 -65.75 11.37 -5.75
C THR A 61 -66.30 11.75 -7.14
N ASP A 62 -66.19 11.00 -8.24
CA ASP A 62 -66.38 9.56 -8.46
C ASP A 62 -65.95 9.15 -9.90
N LYS A 63 -65.69 7.84 -10.03
CA LYS A 63 -66.02 6.90 -11.14
C LYS A 63 -65.55 7.09 -12.60
N ALA A 64 -64.72 6.12 -13.00
CA ALA A 64 -64.91 5.14 -14.09
C ALA A 64 -65.46 5.57 -15.46
N SER A 65 -64.66 5.31 -16.50
CA SER A 65 -65.15 4.74 -17.77
C SER A 65 -64.05 3.89 -18.41
N ALA A 66 -64.47 2.75 -18.92
CA ALA A 66 -63.69 1.83 -19.75
C ALA A 66 -63.74 2.26 -21.24
N ASP A 67 -62.96 1.53 -22.03
CA ASP A 67 -62.97 1.38 -23.49
C ASP A 67 -62.29 2.49 -24.30
N ASP A 68 -61.12 2.19 -24.89
CA ASP A 68 -61.07 1.89 -26.34
C ASP A 68 -59.69 1.33 -26.75
N ALA A 69 -59.68 0.47 -27.76
CA ALA A 69 -58.57 -0.32 -28.25
C ALA A 69 -58.03 0.22 -29.59
N THR A 70 -56.71 0.14 -29.81
CA THR A 70 -56.01 -0.13 -31.09
C THR A 70 -54.50 -0.20 -30.77
N ASP A 71 -53.84 -1.35 -30.84
CA ASP A 71 -53.33 -2.05 -32.04
C ASP A 71 -52.04 -1.42 -32.63
N LEU A 72 -51.14 -2.34 -33.04
CA LEU A 72 -49.88 -2.21 -33.78
C LEU A 72 -48.56 -2.13 -32.98
N GLY A 73 -47.80 -3.25 -33.02
CA GLY A 73 -46.34 -3.20 -32.86
C GLY A 73 -45.64 -4.45 -32.33
N ALA A 74 -45.91 -5.64 -32.86
CA ALA A 74 -45.19 -6.87 -32.51
C ALA A 74 -43.72 -6.82 -33.00
N SER A 75 -42.76 -6.96 -32.08
CA SER A 75 -41.36 -7.30 -32.38
C SER A 75 -41.07 -8.71 -31.88
N THR A 76 -40.94 -9.65 -32.81
CA THR A 76 -40.51 -11.03 -32.60
C THR A 76 -39.05 -11.05 -32.14
N ILE A 77 -38.83 -11.31 -30.86
CA ILE A 77 -37.51 -11.68 -30.33
C ILE A 77 -37.42 -13.21 -30.34
N ASP A 78 -36.50 -13.70 -31.17
CA ASP A 78 -36.11 -15.10 -31.33
C ASP A 78 -35.59 -15.65 -29.99
N THR A 79 -36.41 -16.44 -29.29
CA THR A 79 -36.04 -17.15 -28.06
C THR A 79 -35.11 -18.30 -28.39
N LYS A 80 -33.83 -18.00 -28.61
CA LYS A 80 -32.76 -19.01 -28.53
C LYS A 80 -32.73 -19.56 -27.10
N LYS A 81 -32.87 -20.88 -27.03
CA LYS A 81 -32.83 -21.69 -25.80
C LYS A 81 -31.74 -21.20 -24.83
N PRO A 82 -32.07 -20.94 -23.55
CA PRO A 82 -31.04 -20.61 -22.57
C PRO A 82 -30.09 -21.80 -22.43
N CYS A 83 -28.80 -21.53 -22.66
CA CYS A 83 -27.73 -22.47 -22.39
C CYS A 83 -27.73 -22.74 -20.89
N ARG A 84 -27.90 -24.01 -20.48
CA ARG A 84 -27.68 -24.44 -19.10
C ARG A 84 -26.21 -24.21 -18.75
N ILE A 85 -25.90 -23.09 -18.13
CA ILE A 85 -24.63 -22.89 -17.44
C ILE A 85 -24.71 -23.77 -16.18
N ARG A 86 -23.93 -24.84 -16.14
CA ARG A 86 -23.69 -25.63 -14.92
C ARG A 86 -22.87 -24.75 -13.97
N GLN A 87 -23.50 -24.16 -12.95
CA GLN A 87 -22.80 -23.44 -11.88
C GLN A 87 -22.64 -24.29 -10.61
N ASP A 88 -23.45 -25.34 -10.44
CA ASP A 88 -23.66 -25.95 -9.11
C ASP A 88 -22.61 -27.01 -8.72
N GLY A 89 -21.43 -27.03 -9.33
CA GLY A 89 -20.44 -28.10 -9.10
C GLY A 89 -18.97 -27.70 -9.07
N GLN A 90 -18.62 -26.44 -9.35
CA GLN A 90 -17.22 -26.01 -9.28
C GLN A 90 -16.82 -25.47 -7.91
N GLU A 91 -17.77 -24.95 -7.12
CA GLU A 91 -17.46 -24.40 -5.80
C GLU A 91 -17.14 -25.51 -4.79
N GLU A 92 -17.94 -26.59 -4.77
CA GLU A 92 -17.66 -27.76 -3.93
C GLU A 92 -16.39 -28.50 -4.36
N ASP A 93 -16.12 -28.58 -5.67
CA ASP A 93 -14.90 -29.21 -6.20
C ASP A 93 -13.64 -28.41 -5.81
N LEU A 94 -13.69 -27.07 -5.86
CA LEU A 94 -12.58 -26.24 -5.38
C LEU A 94 -12.38 -26.35 -3.86
N ARG A 95 -13.47 -26.37 -3.07
CA ARG A 95 -13.39 -26.57 -1.61
C ARG A 95 -12.75 -27.93 -1.27
N GLN A 96 -13.16 -29.01 -1.94
CA GLN A 96 -12.59 -30.34 -1.73
C GLN A 96 -11.14 -30.45 -2.23
N ARG A 97 -10.80 -29.79 -3.33
CA ARG A 97 -9.48 -29.91 -3.98
C ARG A 97 -8.36 -29.25 -3.19
N PHE A 98 -8.65 -28.25 -2.36
CA PHE A 98 -7.64 -27.56 -1.55
C PHE A 98 -7.64 -27.97 -0.06
N GLY A 99 -8.61 -28.76 0.40
CA GLY A 99 -8.64 -29.23 1.80
C GLY A 99 -8.68 -28.09 2.82
N LEU A 100 -9.33 -26.97 2.46
CA LEU A 100 -9.39 -25.76 3.27
C LEU A 100 -10.66 -25.82 4.11
N ASP A 101 -10.57 -26.43 5.29
CA ASP A 101 -11.69 -26.58 6.23
C ASP A 101 -12.07 -25.24 6.92
N GLN A 102 -11.42 -24.13 6.58
CA GLN A 102 -11.76 -22.79 7.06
C GLN A 102 -12.00 -21.84 5.88
N ASP A 103 -13.16 -21.19 5.87
CA ASP A 103 -13.57 -20.23 4.83
C ASP A 103 -12.53 -19.12 4.61
N GLN A 104 -11.74 -18.78 5.63
CA GLN A 104 -10.70 -17.74 5.54
C GLN A 104 -9.54 -18.14 4.61
N ASP A 105 -8.95 -19.34 4.76
CA ASP A 105 -7.83 -19.79 3.92
C ASP A 105 -8.22 -19.87 2.43
N TYR A 106 -9.49 -20.19 2.16
CA TYR A 106 -10.03 -20.20 0.81
C TYR A 106 -10.09 -18.79 0.21
N ILE A 107 -10.59 -17.83 0.99
CA ILE A 107 -10.63 -16.42 0.55
C ILE A 107 -9.22 -15.89 0.39
N ASP A 108 -8.29 -16.15 1.33
CA ASP A 108 -6.90 -15.70 1.24
C ASP A 108 -6.24 -16.19 -0.05
N ASN A 109 -6.39 -17.48 -0.38
CA ASN A 109 -5.85 -18.03 -1.63
C ASN A 109 -6.52 -17.42 -2.87
N LEU A 110 -7.86 -17.33 -2.90
CA LEU A 110 -8.59 -16.81 -4.07
C LEU A 110 -8.29 -15.34 -4.33
N THR A 111 -8.24 -14.54 -3.27
CA THR A 111 -7.98 -13.09 -3.34
C THR A 111 -6.50 -12.79 -3.51
N SER A 112 -5.59 -13.69 -3.12
CA SER A 112 -4.15 -13.50 -3.36
C SER A 112 -3.82 -13.36 -4.86
N GLU A 113 -4.64 -13.97 -5.72
CA GLU A 113 -4.54 -13.85 -7.19
C GLU A 113 -4.96 -12.45 -7.71
N LEU A 114 -5.77 -11.71 -6.93
CA LEU A 114 -6.08 -10.32 -7.22
C LEU A 114 -4.84 -9.43 -7.05
N LEU A 115 -3.97 -9.79 -6.10
CA LEU A 115 -2.79 -9.02 -5.75
C LEU A 115 -1.70 -9.14 -6.83
N LYS A 116 -0.99 -8.04 -7.06
CA LYS A 116 0.25 -8.02 -7.85
C LYS A 116 1.37 -8.60 -7.01
N LYS A 117 2.27 -9.39 -7.60
CA LYS A 117 3.50 -9.83 -6.95
C LYS A 117 4.62 -8.85 -7.33
N TYR A 118 5.48 -8.51 -6.36
CA TYR A 118 6.64 -7.66 -6.60
C TYR A 118 7.94 -8.43 -6.46
N PRO A 119 9.01 -8.00 -7.15
CA PRO A 119 10.34 -8.55 -6.96
C PRO A 119 10.89 -8.23 -5.55
N LYS A 120 12.06 -8.78 -5.25
CA LYS A 120 12.73 -8.63 -3.95
C LYS A 120 12.80 -7.15 -3.52
N GLY A 121 12.54 -6.89 -2.24
CA GLY A 121 12.58 -5.55 -1.66
C GLY A 121 11.21 -4.86 -1.50
N TYR A 122 10.11 -5.48 -1.91
CA TYR A 122 8.78 -5.02 -1.49
C TYR A 122 8.06 -6.20 -0.88
N LYS A 123 8.04 -6.22 0.45
CA LYS A 123 7.66 -7.40 1.23
C LYS A 123 6.19 -7.33 1.57
N ARG A 124 5.56 -8.50 1.55
CA ARG A 124 4.20 -8.75 2.00
C ARG A 124 4.23 -9.59 3.26
N GLU A 125 3.38 -9.24 4.22
CA GLU A 125 3.13 -10.01 5.42
C GLU A 125 1.63 -10.15 5.63
N PHE A 126 1.24 -11.19 6.36
CA PHE A 126 -0.16 -11.50 6.64
C PHE A 126 -0.36 -11.71 8.14
N ASN A 127 -1.50 -11.25 8.66
CA ASN A 127 -1.96 -11.54 10.02
C ASN A 127 -0.94 -11.25 11.13
N ARG A 128 -0.07 -10.25 10.95
CA ARG A 128 1.03 -9.96 11.88
C ARG A 128 0.81 -8.62 12.58
N PRO A 129 0.74 -8.59 13.93
CA PRO A 129 0.48 -7.36 14.66
C PRO A 129 1.69 -6.42 14.60
N PHE A 130 1.44 -5.11 14.60
CA PHE A 130 2.48 -4.08 14.60
C PHE A 130 3.13 -3.96 15.99
N THR A 131 3.96 -4.93 16.36
CA THR A 131 4.54 -5.04 17.71
C THR A 131 5.48 -3.90 18.12
N ASN A 132 5.95 -3.09 17.17
CA ASN A 132 6.77 -1.91 17.41
C ASN A 132 5.99 -0.59 17.32
N TYR A 133 4.67 -0.66 17.12
CA TYR A 133 3.84 0.53 17.02
C TYR A 133 3.67 1.19 18.41
N PRO A 134 3.78 2.53 18.51
CA PRO A 134 3.64 3.22 19.79
C PRO A 134 2.22 3.06 20.35
N LYS A 135 2.13 2.88 21.66
CA LYS A 135 0.86 2.81 22.39
C LYS A 135 0.42 4.21 22.81
N ASN A 136 -0.88 4.43 22.91
CA ASN A 136 -1.50 5.63 23.47
C ASN A 136 -1.09 6.92 22.73
N VAL A 137 -1.11 6.89 21.39
CA VAL A 137 -0.86 8.04 20.52
C VAL A 137 -2.16 8.79 20.16
N GLY A 138 -3.12 8.82 21.09
CA GLY A 138 -4.40 9.53 20.98
C GLY A 138 -5.52 8.71 20.35
N PHE A 139 -5.30 8.03 19.22
CA PHE A 139 -6.35 7.23 18.56
C PHE A 139 -6.38 5.75 18.96
N ASN A 140 -5.38 5.28 19.71
CA ASN A 140 -5.21 3.87 20.07
C ASN A 140 -5.06 3.61 21.58
N GLU A 141 -5.66 4.47 22.40
CA GLU A 141 -5.63 4.32 23.86
C GLU A 141 -6.23 2.99 24.29
N ASP A 142 -5.44 2.19 25.04
CA ASP A 142 -5.81 0.87 25.52
C ASP A 142 -6.23 -0.16 24.45
N LEU A 143 -5.99 0.14 23.17
CA LEU A 143 -6.25 -0.78 22.07
C LEU A 143 -5.05 -1.71 21.82
N SER A 144 -5.34 -2.92 21.36
CA SER A 144 -4.33 -3.81 20.80
C SER A 144 -3.65 -3.15 19.60
N ALA A 145 -2.39 -3.52 19.35
CA ALA A 145 -1.69 -3.07 18.16
C ALA A 145 -2.49 -3.45 16.90
N PRO A 146 -2.49 -2.60 15.85
CA PRO A 146 -3.10 -2.96 14.57
C PRO A 146 -2.51 -4.27 14.04
N GLN A 147 -3.35 -5.10 13.45
CA GLN A 147 -3.00 -6.43 12.95
C GLN A 147 -3.77 -6.68 11.66
N PRO A 148 -3.36 -6.07 10.55
CA PRO A 148 -4.07 -6.25 9.32
C PRO A 148 -3.88 -7.67 8.79
N ASP A 149 -4.89 -8.18 8.07
CA ASP A 149 -4.81 -9.48 7.42
C ASP A 149 -3.73 -9.48 6.32
N PHE A 150 -3.48 -8.32 5.72
CA PHE A 150 -2.43 -8.09 4.72
C PHE A 150 -1.77 -6.73 4.92
N ILE A 151 -0.45 -6.70 4.72
CA ILE A 151 0.29 -5.45 4.59
C ILE A 151 1.45 -5.58 3.63
N GLU A 152 1.78 -4.49 2.94
CA GLU A 152 2.85 -4.45 1.96
C GLU A 152 3.69 -3.17 2.08
N GLY A 153 5.01 -3.31 2.01
CA GLY A 153 5.93 -2.18 2.11
C GLY A 153 7.40 -2.56 1.95
N PRO A 154 8.31 -1.57 1.92
CA PRO A 154 9.74 -1.81 1.91
C PRO A 154 10.20 -2.41 3.24
N GLU A 155 11.25 -3.20 3.17
CA GLU A 155 11.94 -3.74 4.35
C GLU A 155 12.81 -2.65 4.99
N MET A 156 12.97 -2.71 6.31
CA MET A 156 13.76 -1.76 7.09
C MET A 156 15.20 -1.61 6.57
N LEU A 157 15.84 -2.71 6.15
CA LEU A 157 17.19 -2.70 5.54
C LEU A 157 17.32 -1.78 4.31
N GLN A 158 16.22 -1.45 3.63
CA GLN A 158 16.29 -0.54 2.49
C GLN A 158 16.46 0.92 2.90
N TYR A 159 16.26 1.24 4.19
CA TYR A 159 16.50 2.57 4.73
C TYR A 159 17.98 2.80 5.03
N ASP A 160 18.81 1.76 5.09
CA ASP A 160 20.26 1.89 5.36
C ASP A 160 20.93 2.95 4.45
N PRO A 161 21.78 3.83 5.03
CA PRO A 161 22.28 3.83 6.41
C PRO A 161 21.44 4.66 7.41
N PHE A 162 20.20 5.02 7.08
CA PHE A 162 19.31 5.78 7.97
C PHE A 162 18.61 4.84 8.96
N PRO A 163 18.83 4.98 10.29
CA PRO A 163 18.18 4.15 11.31
C PRO A 163 16.75 4.66 11.55
N VAL A 164 15.86 4.30 10.62
CA VAL A 164 14.48 4.81 10.56
C VAL A 164 13.66 4.50 11.81
N ASP A 165 13.88 3.36 12.44
CA ASP A 165 13.20 2.92 13.66
C ASP A 165 13.62 3.71 14.90
N GLU A 166 14.84 4.24 14.93
CA GLU A 166 15.33 5.12 16.01
C GLU A 166 14.80 6.56 15.86
N HIS A 167 14.62 7.04 14.63
CA HIS A 167 14.26 8.42 14.34
C HIS A 167 12.78 8.67 14.09
N VAL A 168 12.03 7.65 13.65
CA VAL A 168 10.64 7.78 13.26
C VAL A 168 9.78 6.77 14.02
N PRO A 169 9.16 7.18 15.14
CA PRO A 169 8.31 6.29 15.94
C PRO A 169 7.17 5.67 15.11
N GLY A 170 7.05 4.35 15.19
CA GLY A 170 6.03 3.59 14.46
C GLY A 170 6.31 3.37 12.97
N ALA A 171 7.48 3.78 12.46
CA ALA A 171 7.85 3.54 11.06
C ALA A 171 8.05 2.05 10.76
N ALA A 172 8.89 1.37 11.54
CA ALA A 172 9.07 -0.08 11.45
C ALA A 172 7.97 -0.78 12.26
N LEU A 173 7.26 -1.74 11.65
CA LEU A 173 6.06 -2.33 12.25
C LEU A 173 6.36 -3.39 13.32
N TYR A 174 7.39 -4.20 13.10
CA TYR A 174 7.74 -5.35 13.93
C TYR A 174 9.00 -5.10 14.71
N LYS A 175 8.91 -5.31 16.03
CA LYS A 175 10.00 -5.08 16.96
C LYS A 175 11.07 -6.15 16.79
N ASP A 176 12.33 -5.75 16.87
CA ASP A 176 13.50 -6.64 16.82
C ASP A 176 13.61 -7.47 15.52
N ASP A 177 12.94 -7.06 14.44
CA ASP A 177 12.98 -7.72 13.13
C ASP A 177 13.76 -6.86 12.12
N PRO A 178 14.99 -7.22 11.72
CA PRO A 178 15.74 -6.45 10.73
C PRO A 178 15.04 -6.40 9.37
N ARG A 179 14.12 -7.31 9.08
CA ARG A 179 13.31 -7.35 7.85
C ARG A 179 11.87 -6.89 8.11
N SER A 180 11.71 -6.01 9.10
CA SER A 180 10.44 -5.36 9.41
C SER A 180 9.93 -4.59 8.19
N ILE A 181 8.64 -4.73 7.88
CA ILE A 181 8.01 -3.82 6.93
C ILE A 181 8.04 -2.42 7.55
N THR A 182 8.38 -1.41 6.76
CA THR A 182 8.62 -0.05 7.24
C THR A 182 7.91 0.99 6.38
N LEU A 183 7.13 1.86 7.02
CA LEU A 183 6.28 2.90 6.38
C LEU A 183 5.44 2.34 5.20
N PRO A 184 4.70 1.23 5.41
CA PRO A 184 3.77 0.72 4.41
C PRO A 184 2.75 1.79 4.03
N GLN A 185 2.28 1.75 2.77
CA GLN A 185 1.24 2.66 2.29
C GLN A 185 -0.02 1.90 1.81
N ILE A 186 -0.03 0.57 1.99
CA ILE A 186 -1.21 -0.27 1.74
C ILE A 186 -1.35 -1.39 2.76
N ALA A 187 -2.58 -1.58 3.25
CA ALA A 187 -2.98 -2.71 4.07
C ALA A 187 -4.39 -3.18 3.66
N GLY A 188 -4.82 -4.35 4.10
CA GLY A 188 -6.20 -4.76 3.87
C GLY A 188 -6.72 -5.79 4.85
N GLU A 189 -8.04 -5.84 4.89
CA GLU A 189 -8.85 -6.68 5.78
C GLU A 189 -9.71 -7.65 4.96
N TRP A 190 -9.70 -8.91 5.38
CA TRP A 190 -10.41 -9.99 4.75
C TRP A 190 -11.50 -10.47 5.68
N LYS A 191 -12.63 -10.82 5.08
CA LYS A 191 -13.69 -11.55 5.77
C LYS A 191 -14.06 -12.76 4.94
N GLY A 192 -14.39 -13.85 5.63
CA GLY A 192 -15.10 -14.95 5.01
C GLY A 192 -16.45 -14.47 4.43
N PRO A 193 -17.11 -15.28 3.58
CA PRO A 193 -18.41 -14.93 3.00
C PRO A 193 -19.51 -14.61 4.02
N SER A 194 -19.35 -15.09 5.26
CA SER A 194 -20.26 -14.88 6.39
C SER A 194 -19.79 -13.80 7.38
N GLY A 195 -18.62 -13.21 7.16
CA GLY A 195 -18.04 -12.21 8.07
C GLY A 195 -18.68 -10.82 7.94
N ASP A 196 -18.54 -10.01 8.98
CA ASP A 196 -19.12 -8.66 9.00
C ASP A 196 -18.20 -7.65 8.31
N MET A 197 -18.59 -7.20 7.12
CA MET A 197 -17.87 -6.15 6.39
C MET A 197 -17.86 -4.80 7.12
N ARG A 198 -18.74 -4.56 8.09
CA ARG A 198 -18.65 -3.38 8.96
C ARG A 198 -17.47 -3.48 9.92
N GLU A 199 -17.19 -4.68 10.44
CA GLU A 199 -16.02 -4.93 11.27
C GLU A 199 -14.73 -4.74 10.45
N ALA A 200 -14.67 -5.33 9.25
CA ALA A 200 -13.54 -5.15 8.33
C ALA A 200 -13.27 -3.68 8.03
N ARG A 201 -14.33 -2.89 7.78
CA ARG A 201 -14.20 -1.45 7.54
C ARG A 201 -13.62 -0.72 8.75
N MET A 202 -14.02 -1.10 9.96
CA MET A 202 -13.54 -0.50 11.21
C MET A 202 -12.08 -0.86 11.50
N GLN A 203 -11.71 -2.14 11.34
CA GLN A 203 -10.32 -2.60 11.43
C GLN A 203 -9.44 -1.87 10.42
N SER A 204 -9.88 -1.82 9.17
CA SER A 204 -9.21 -1.10 8.09
C SER A 204 -9.07 0.40 8.35
N ALA A 205 -10.00 1.02 9.08
CA ALA A 205 -9.87 2.42 9.51
C ALA A 205 -8.79 2.59 10.58
N TYR A 206 -8.69 1.64 11.51
CA TYR A 206 -7.67 1.63 12.55
C TYR A 206 -6.27 1.39 11.98
N ASP A 207 -6.11 0.43 11.06
CA ASP A 207 -4.84 0.19 10.36
C ASP A 207 -4.42 1.41 9.54
N GLY A 208 -5.39 2.01 8.83
CA GLY A 208 -5.17 3.24 8.06
C GLY A 208 -4.71 4.41 8.93
N ALA A 209 -5.37 4.66 10.06
CA ALA A 209 -4.96 5.68 11.03
C ALA A 209 -3.54 5.44 11.54
N ALA A 210 -3.19 4.19 11.83
CA ALA A 210 -1.85 3.84 12.29
C ALA A 210 -0.77 4.13 11.25
N MET A 211 -1.02 3.77 9.98
CA MET A 211 -0.10 4.05 8.88
C MET A 211 -0.01 5.56 8.58
N VAL A 212 -1.11 6.31 8.64
CA VAL A 212 -1.10 7.77 8.48
C VAL A 212 -0.25 8.42 9.57
N HIS A 213 -0.43 8.03 10.83
CA HIS A 213 0.39 8.55 11.93
C HIS A 213 1.88 8.29 11.70
N ALA A 214 2.28 7.07 11.34
CA ALA A 214 3.69 6.75 11.06
C ALA A 214 4.26 7.60 9.91
N ARG A 215 3.48 7.81 8.84
CA ARG A 215 3.83 8.73 7.75
C ARG A 215 3.97 10.17 8.23
N THR A 216 3.05 10.65 9.06
CA THR A 216 3.12 12.01 9.64
C THR A 216 4.39 12.18 10.45
N GLN A 217 4.78 11.20 11.27
CA GLN A 217 6.06 11.24 12.00
C GLN A 217 7.26 11.30 11.06
N ALA A 218 7.24 10.52 9.96
CA ALA A 218 8.30 10.52 8.96
C ALA A 218 8.45 11.89 8.27
N LEU A 219 7.33 12.54 7.93
CA LEU A 219 7.35 13.86 7.32
C LEU A 219 7.81 14.93 8.33
N ALA A 220 7.34 14.86 9.57
CA ALA A 220 7.75 15.77 10.65
C ALA A 220 9.26 15.69 10.91
N TYR A 221 9.86 14.50 10.84
CA TYR A 221 11.32 14.32 10.91
C TYR A 221 12.08 15.15 9.86
N MET A 222 11.50 15.32 8.67
CA MET A 222 12.06 16.15 7.59
C MET A 222 11.62 17.63 7.65
N GLY A 223 10.91 18.05 8.70
CA GLY A 223 10.30 19.38 8.78
C GLY A 223 9.20 19.62 7.73
N LYS A 224 8.55 18.55 7.26
CA LYS A 224 7.46 18.58 6.27
C LYS A 224 6.14 18.18 6.92
N SER A 225 5.05 18.49 6.23
CA SER A 225 3.70 17.98 6.52
C SER A 225 3.12 17.36 5.26
N ASP A 226 2.12 16.49 5.40
CA ASP A 226 1.33 16.09 4.24
C ASP A 226 0.59 17.32 3.70
N PRO A 227 0.51 17.50 2.37
CA PRO A 227 -0.23 18.61 1.81
C PRO A 227 -1.73 18.43 2.08
N THR A 228 -2.42 19.51 2.42
CA THR A 228 -3.87 19.47 2.67
C THR A 228 -4.62 18.82 1.51
N GLY A 229 -5.51 17.88 1.82
CA GLY A 229 -6.33 17.17 0.84
C GLY A 229 -5.62 16.03 0.09
N HIS A 230 -4.43 15.60 0.53
CA HIS A 230 -3.74 14.44 -0.01
C HIS A 230 -3.88 13.26 0.96
N ALA A 231 -4.21 12.09 0.40
CA ALA A 231 -4.41 10.86 1.13
C ALA A 231 -3.58 9.77 0.45
N GLU A 232 -2.38 9.54 0.99
CA GLU A 232 -1.39 8.65 0.37
C GLU A 232 -1.48 7.21 0.88
N ILE A 233 -2.11 7.03 2.05
CA ILE A 233 -2.39 5.73 2.63
C ILE A 233 -3.66 5.18 2.03
N THR A 234 -3.57 3.97 1.48
CA THR A 234 -4.73 3.22 1.00
C THR A 234 -4.96 2.01 1.89
N THR A 235 -6.21 1.68 2.16
CA THR A 235 -6.55 0.34 2.64
C THR A 235 -7.65 -0.27 1.80
N PHE A 236 -7.87 -1.56 1.98
CA PHE A 236 -9.01 -2.22 1.37
C PHE A 236 -9.67 -3.23 2.30
N THR A 237 -10.89 -3.60 1.95
CA THR A 237 -11.63 -4.67 2.61
C THR A 237 -12.20 -5.59 1.54
N THR A 238 -12.24 -6.90 1.78
CA THR A 238 -12.92 -7.84 0.88
C THR A 238 -13.57 -9.01 1.61
N ASP A 239 -14.77 -9.40 1.18
CA ASP A 239 -15.44 -10.66 1.56
C ASP A 239 -15.38 -11.72 0.43
N GLY A 240 -14.58 -11.46 -0.60
CA GLY A 240 -14.53 -12.24 -1.84
C GLY A 240 -15.64 -11.90 -2.84
N THR A 241 -16.70 -11.21 -2.42
CA THR A 241 -17.78 -10.70 -3.28
C THR A 241 -17.60 -9.22 -3.59
N ASN A 242 -17.26 -8.40 -2.60
CA ASN A 242 -17.09 -6.96 -2.72
C ASN A 242 -15.67 -6.58 -2.34
N LEU A 243 -15.00 -5.81 -3.20
CA LEU A 243 -13.75 -5.12 -2.89
C LEU A 243 -14.06 -3.64 -2.62
N ASN A 244 -13.71 -3.14 -1.44
CA ASN A 244 -13.80 -1.71 -1.13
C ASN A 244 -12.40 -1.13 -0.94
N LEU A 245 -12.12 0.01 -1.57
CA LEU A 245 -10.88 0.76 -1.37
C LEU A 245 -11.17 2.03 -0.57
N PHE A 246 -10.28 2.35 0.36
CA PHE A 246 -10.35 3.54 1.20
C PHE A 246 -9.04 4.31 1.15
N ALA A 247 -9.13 5.63 1.17
CA ALA A 247 -7.99 6.53 1.33
C ALA A 247 -8.00 7.11 2.73
N HIS A 248 -6.82 7.29 3.31
CA HIS A 248 -6.66 7.79 4.68
C HIS A 248 -5.79 9.03 4.73
N TYR A 249 -6.21 9.97 5.57
CA TYR A 249 -5.48 11.21 5.82
C TYR A 249 -5.69 11.67 7.26
N ALA A 250 -4.81 12.54 7.72
CA ALA A 250 -4.95 13.25 8.96
C ALA A 250 -5.37 14.71 8.69
N ALA A 251 -6.18 15.26 9.57
CA ALA A 251 -6.52 16.68 9.57
C ALA A 251 -6.45 17.23 11.00
N GLU A 252 -5.96 18.46 11.15
CA GLU A 252 -6.02 19.17 12.41
C GLU A 252 -7.44 19.71 12.62
N THR A 253 -7.96 19.51 13.82
CA THR A 253 -9.19 20.13 14.29
C THR A 253 -8.93 21.56 14.77
N GLY A 254 -10.01 22.32 15.03
CA GLY A 254 -9.89 23.71 15.47
C GLY A 254 -9.16 23.91 16.80
N ASP A 255 -8.96 22.86 17.60
CA ASP A 255 -8.21 22.89 18.86
C ASP A 255 -6.76 22.37 18.72
N GLY A 256 -6.33 22.00 17.51
CA GLY A 256 -5.00 21.47 17.23
C GLY A 256 -4.87 19.95 17.41
N THR A 257 -5.95 19.24 17.77
CA THR A 257 -5.94 17.78 17.84
C THR A 257 -5.97 17.18 16.44
N LEU A 258 -5.15 16.16 16.19
CA LEU A 258 -5.12 15.45 14.92
C LEU A 258 -6.26 14.42 14.86
N GLU A 259 -7.14 14.53 13.88
CA GLU A 259 -8.16 13.54 13.55
C GLU A 259 -7.73 12.71 12.34
N TYR A 260 -8.01 11.40 12.38
CA TYR A 260 -7.74 10.46 11.30
C TYR A 260 -9.04 10.15 10.56
N HIS A 261 -9.01 10.28 9.25
CA HIS A 261 -10.19 10.13 8.41
C HIS A 261 -10.01 9.01 7.40
N GLN A 262 -11.03 8.16 7.29
CA GLN A 262 -11.18 7.16 6.25
C GLN A 262 -12.21 7.66 5.21
N TYR A 263 -11.81 7.75 3.94
CA TYR A 263 -12.68 8.13 2.83
C TYR A 263 -12.87 6.97 1.84
N PRO A 264 -14.12 6.57 1.49
CA PRO A 264 -14.37 5.53 0.51
C PRO A 264 -14.00 6.00 -0.90
N VAL A 265 -13.07 5.29 -1.55
CA VAL A 265 -12.62 5.58 -2.92
C VAL A 265 -13.48 4.84 -3.93
N SER A 266 -13.69 3.53 -3.71
CA SER A 266 -14.49 2.70 -4.59
C SER A 266 -15.04 1.47 -3.87
N SER A 267 -16.10 0.90 -4.46
CA SER A 267 -16.69 -0.38 -4.06
C SER A 267 -17.04 -1.14 -5.34
N ILE A 268 -16.53 -2.37 -5.48
CA ILE A 268 -16.61 -3.16 -6.71
C ILE A 268 -17.11 -4.56 -6.35
N ASN A 269 -18.20 -4.99 -7.00
CA ASN A 269 -18.65 -6.38 -6.92
C ASN A 269 -17.81 -7.26 -7.87
N LEU A 270 -17.00 -8.14 -7.28
CA LEU A 270 -16.06 -9.04 -7.94
C LEU A 270 -16.76 -10.21 -8.63
N THR A 271 -17.89 -10.69 -8.10
CA THR A 271 -18.55 -11.91 -8.58
C THR A 271 -19.76 -11.62 -9.47
N GLY A 272 -20.26 -10.38 -9.47
CA GLY A 272 -21.47 -9.99 -10.20
C GLY A 272 -21.29 -10.02 -11.73
N THR A 273 -20.10 -9.67 -12.23
CA THR A 273 -19.78 -9.74 -13.66
C THR A 273 -18.30 -9.98 -13.90
N HIS A 274 -17.95 -10.57 -15.06
CA HIS A 274 -16.55 -10.72 -15.49
C HIS A 274 -15.83 -9.37 -15.62
N GLN A 275 -16.53 -8.31 -16.04
CA GLN A 275 -15.96 -6.96 -16.09
C GLN A 275 -15.69 -6.42 -14.68
N GLY A 276 -16.60 -6.62 -13.73
CA GLY A 276 -16.42 -6.26 -12.32
C GLY A 276 -15.21 -6.93 -11.69
N HIS A 277 -15.00 -8.23 -11.96
CA HIS A 277 -13.79 -8.94 -11.55
C HIS A 277 -12.51 -8.29 -12.12
N LYS A 278 -12.48 -8.02 -13.43
CA LYS A 278 -11.33 -7.36 -14.08
C LYS A 278 -11.07 -5.96 -13.53
N ASP A 279 -12.13 -5.19 -13.30
CA ASP A 279 -12.04 -3.84 -12.77
C ASP A 279 -11.55 -3.86 -11.32
N GLY A 280 -12.00 -4.81 -10.50
CA GLY A 280 -11.54 -5.03 -9.13
C GLY A 280 -10.06 -5.40 -9.06
N ARG A 281 -9.64 -6.43 -9.82
CA ARG A 281 -8.22 -6.83 -9.94
C ARG A 281 -7.36 -5.65 -10.38
N ARG A 282 -7.77 -4.92 -11.42
CA ARG A 282 -7.02 -3.74 -11.90
C ARG A 282 -6.95 -2.64 -10.84
N SER A 283 -8.07 -2.33 -10.17
CA SER A 283 -8.13 -1.28 -9.15
C SER A 283 -7.20 -1.58 -7.98
N LEU A 284 -7.20 -2.82 -7.47
CA LEU A 284 -6.33 -3.23 -6.37
C LEU A 284 -4.86 -3.16 -6.75
N ARG A 285 -4.49 -3.67 -7.94
CA ARG A 285 -3.10 -3.64 -8.41
C ARG A 285 -2.59 -2.22 -8.67
N ASN A 286 -3.45 -1.34 -9.19
CA ASN A 286 -3.11 0.08 -9.33
C ASN A 286 -2.89 0.74 -7.96
N ALA A 287 -3.69 0.39 -6.95
CA ALA A 287 -3.49 0.87 -5.58
C ALA A 287 -2.18 0.35 -4.97
N GLN A 288 -1.83 -0.91 -5.22
CA GLN A 288 -0.53 -1.46 -4.81
C GLN A 288 0.64 -0.73 -5.48
N ASP A 289 0.55 -0.48 -6.79
CA ASP A 289 1.59 0.24 -7.54
C ASP A 289 1.76 1.66 -7.02
N TYR A 290 0.65 2.35 -6.76
CA TYR A 290 0.65 3.68 -6.17
C TYR A 290 1.29 3.68 -4.78
N ALA A 291 0.84 2.80 -3.89
CA ALA A 291 1.37 2.66 -2.54
C ALA A 291 2.87 2.35 -2.53
N LYS A 292 3.32 1.48 -3.43
CA LYS A 292 4.74 1.17 -3.62
C LYS A 292 5.53 2.42 -4.01
N THR A 293 5.08 3.14 -5.03
CA THR A 293 5.73 4.40 -5.45
C THR A 293 5.79 5.39 -4.29
N GLN A 294 4.70 5.61 -3.57
CA GLN A 294 4.66 6.54 -2.44
C GLN A 294 5.58 6.12 -1.29
N SER A 295 5.66 4.83 -0.98
CA SER A 295 6.54 4.32 0.08
C SER A 295 8.02 4.44 -0.31
N GLU A 296 8.37 4.10 -1.56
CA GLU A 296 9.73 4.22 -2.08
C GLU A 296 10.20 5.68 -2.16
N GLU A 297 9.32 6.59 -2.60
CA GLU A 297 9.60 8.03 -2.62
C GLU A 297 9.83 8.59 -1.21
N LEU A 298 8.99 8.23 -0.24
CA LEU A 298 9.16 8.66 1.15
C LEU A 298 10.47 8.12 1.75
N ARG A 299 10.78 6.84 1.52
CA ARG A 299 12.05 6.22 1.92
C ARG A 299 13.23 7.01 1.36
N ASP A 300 13.23 7.27 0.06
CA ASP A 300 14.37 7.93 -0.60
C ASP A 300 14.55 9.37 -0.09
N GLN A 301 13.45 10.09 0.18
CA GLN A 301 13.49 11.41 0.80
C GLN A 301 14.08 11.39 2.21
N LEU A 302 13.68 10.43 3.05
CA LEU A 302 14.21 10.28 4.41
C LEU A 302 15.72 10.00 4.39
N LYS A 303 16.16 9.09 3.52
CA LYS A 303 17.57 8.76 3.36
C LYS A 303 18.39 9.97 2.91
N GLU A 304 17.87 10.75 1.98
CA GLU A 304 18.53 11.94 1.49
C GLU A 304 18.60 13.03 2.57
N HIS A 305 17.51 13.26 3.30
CA HIS A 305 17.48 14.20 4.42
C HIS A 305 18.52 13.83 5.50
N TYR A 306 18.59 12.55 5.88
CA TYR A 306 19.57 12.06 6.85
C TYR A 306 21.02 12.27 6.38
N LYS A 307 21.33 12.03 5.10
CA LYS A 307 22.67 12.30 4.54
C LYS A 307 23.03 13.78 4.59
N GLN A 308 22.07 14.66 4.31
CA GLN A 308 22.26 16.11 4.33
C GLN A 308 22.52 16.62 5.75
N GLN A 309 21.74 16.16 6.73
CA GLN A 309 21.97 16.48 8.15
C GLN A 309 23.38 16.07 8.58
N ARG A 310 23.75 14.80 8.34
CA ARG A 310 25.07 14.28 8.72
C ARG A 310 26.23 14.99 8.02
N SER A 311 26.03 15.47 6.79
CA SER A 311 27.04 16.23 6.05
C SER A 311 27.14 17.68 6.52
N SER A 312 26.06 18.24 7.07
CA SER A 312 26.00 19.62 7.58
C SER A 312 26.61 19.72 8.98
N ASP A 313 26.39 18.72 9.84
CA ASP A 313 26.97 18.66 11.19
C ASP A 313 28.50 18.49 11.16
N LEU A 314 29.03 17.93 10.08
CA LEU A 314 30.45 17.93 9.76
C LEU A 314 30.84 19.26 9.12
N HIS A 315 30.67 20.37 9.85
CA HIS A 315 31.29 21.62 9.43
C HIS A 315 32.78 21.37 9.16
N PRO A 316 33.32 21.79 8.00
CA PRO A 316 34.75 21.72 7.78
C PRO A 316 35.39 22.55 8.87
N ILE A 317 36.09 21.89 9.79
CA ILE A 317 37.08 22.53 10.64
C ILE A 317 38.03 23.18 9.66
N ALA A 318 37.82 24.47 9.38
CA ALA A 318 38.78 25.25 8.67
C ALA A 318 40.07 25.10 9.48
N GLU A 319 41.11 24.55 8.85
CA GLU A 319 42.51 24.62 9.25
C GLU A 319 42.93 26.10 9.31
N GLY A 320 42.35 26.86 10.22
CA GLY A 320 42.88 28.10 10.71
C GLY A 320 43.60 27.77 11.99
N VAL A 321 44.79 27.16 11.88
CA VAL A 321 45.73 26.99 13.00
C VAL A 321 45.92 28.36 13.66
N PRO A 322 45.41 28.60 14.89
CA PRO A 322 45.88 29.72 15.68
C PRO A 322 47.20 29.24 16.29
N THR A 323 48.32 29.77 15.78
CA THR A 323 49.61 29.66 16.44
C THR A 323 49.50 30.28 17.83
N LEU A 324 49.23 29.45 18.83
CA LEU A 324 49.35 29.86 20.23
C LEU A 324 50.83 29.94 20.57
N PRO A 325 51.30 31.07 21.14
CA PRO A 325 52.66 31.19 21.60
C PRO A 325 52.85 30.27 22.80
N VAL A 326 53.95 29.53 22.78
CA VAL A 326 54.46 28.74 23.90
C VAL A 326 54.98 29.69 24.98
N PRO A 327 54.56 29.51 26.25
CA PRO A 327 55.52 29.74 27.33
C PRO A 327 55.48 28.64 28.39
N GLY A 328 56.67 28.14 28.72
CA GLY A 328 57.10 28.01 30.11
C GLY A 328 56.65 26.77 30.87
N THR A 329 57.58 25.84 30.94
CA THR A 329 57.70 24.67 31.81
C THR A 329 57.41 24.86 33.32
N GLU A 330 56.75 23.82 33.86
CA GLU A 330 56.87 23.19 35.20
C GLU A 330 56.17 23.79 36.45
N PRO A 331 55.90 23.00 37.53
CA PRO A 331 55.92 21.52 37.68
C PRO A 331 54.69 20.90 38.38
N LEU A 332 54.64 19.57 38.28
CA LEU A 332 53.85 18.60 39.05
C LEU A 332 53.48 19.02 40.49
N HIS A 333 52.18 19.02 40.79
CA HIS A 333 51.69 18.86 42.15
C HIS A 333 50.72 17.66 42.22
N ALA A 334 51.14 16.70 43.02
CA ALA A 334 50.37 15.56 43.45
C ALA A 334 49.19 16.02 44.33
N TYR A 335 48.02 15.45 44.08
CA TYR A 335 46.95 15.35 45.05
C TYR A 335 46.49 13.89 45.02
N GLU A 336 47.00 13.14 45.98
CA GLU A 336 46.28 12.02 46.55
C GLU A 336 44.96 12.58 47.09
N ASN A 337 43.83 12.07 46.61
CA ASN A 337 42.59 12.17 47.37
C ASN A 337 41.95 10.79 47.37
N GLU A 338 42.07 10.19 48.54
CA GLU A 338 41.47 8.94 48.96
C GLU A 338 39.94 9.07 49.00
N ASP A 339 39.29 7.97 48.65
CA ASP A 339 38.15 7.39 49.36
C ASP A 339 36.97 8.30 49.73
N ASP A 340 35.89 8.24 48.93
CA ASP A 340 34.59 7.74 49.43
C ASP A 340 33.59 7.62 48.27
N TYR A 341 33.33 6.40 47.81
CA TYR A 341 32.09 6.11 47.09
C TYR A 341 31.43 4.87 47.70
N GLU A 342 30.32 5.12 48.40
CA GLU A 342 29.38 4.10 48.84
C GLU A 342 28.87 3.31 47.62
N VAL A 343 29.24 2.03 47.56
CA VAL A 343 28.59 1.05 46.70
C VAL A 343 27.24 0.72 47.34
N VAL A 344 26.17 1.33 46.83
CA VAL A 344 24.80 0.95 47.18
C VAL A 344 24.49 -0.40 46.52
N GLU A 345 24.51 -1.45 47.33
CA GLU A 345 24.10 -2.80 46.97
C GLU A 345 22.59 -2.82 46.72
N HIS A 346 22.19 -2.89 45.44
CA HIS A 346 20.79 -3.05 45.06
C HIS A 346 20.30 -4.45 45.44
N GLN A 347 19.45 -4.52 46.48
CA GLN A 347 18.62 -5.68 46.76
C GLN A 347 17.77 -6.05 45.53
N PRO A 348 17.70 -7.33 45.14
CA PRO A 348 16.72 -7.79 44.18
C PRO A 348 15.32 -7.75 44.83
N VAL A 349 14.48 -6.85 44.35
CA VAL A 349 13.05 -6.84 44.69
C VAL A 349 12.41 -8.09 44.08
N HIS A 350 12.04 -9.03 44.95
CA HIS A 350 11.20 -10.16 44.61
C HIS A 350 9.84 -9.66 44.08
N GLN A 351 9.61 -9.80 42.77
CA GLN A 351 8.26 -9.75 42.21
C GLN A 351 7.56 -11.10 42.45
N PRO A 352 6.32 -11.12 42.98
CA PRO A 352 5.53 -12.34 43.08
C PRO A 352 5.04 -12.77 41.69
N THR A 353 5.40 -14.00 41.32
CA THR A 353 4.92 -14.74 40.17
C THR A 353 3.38 -14.91 40.23
N PRO A 354 2.62 -14.59 39.17
CA PRO A 354 1.22 -14.97 39.08
C PRO A 354 1.08 -16.49 38.86
N PRO A 355 0.04 -17.14 39.43
CA PRO A 355 -0.10 -18.59 39.38
C PRO A 355 -0.46 -19.10 37.99
N THR A 356 0.44 -19.93 37.46
CA THR A 356 0.23 -20.80 36.29
C THR A 356 -0.80 -21.88 36.62
N SER A 357 -2.04 -21.76 36.14
CA SER A 357 -2.99 -22.88 36.13
C SER A 357 -2.76 -23.73 34.88
N GLY A 358 -2.15 -24.89 35.06
CA GLY A 358 -2.00 -25.89 34.01
C GLY A 358 -3.27 -26.71 33.80
N GLN A 359 -3.59 -27.00 32.54
CA GLN A 359 -4.20 -28.27 32.17
C GLN A 359 -3.32 -28.97 31.15
N LYS A 360 -2.52 -29.90 31.68
CA LYS A 360 -1.85 -30.96 30.92
C LYS A 360 -2.92 -31.94 30.44
N ARG A 361 -3.09 -32.11 29.12
CA ARG A 361 -3.64 -33.34 28.56
C ARG A 361 -2.53 -34.10 27.84
N ARG A 362 -2.16 -35.22 28.46
CA ARG A 362 -1.29 -36.25 27.91
C ARG A 362 -1.96 -36.94 26.73
N ALA A 363 -1.15 -37.28 25.74
CA ALA A 363 -1.45 -38.10 24.58
C ALA A 363 -1.89 -39.54 24.92
N PRO A 364 -2.30 -40.30 23.90
CA PRO A 364 -1.68 -41.60 23.71
C PRO A 364 -1.00 -41.73 22.35
N SER A 365 0.19 -42.32 22.43
CA SER A 365 1.01 -42.83 21.35
C SER A 365 0.42 -44.09 20.71
N SER A 366 0.51 -44.20 19.39
CA SER A 366 0.52 -45.46 18.64
C SER A 366 1.48 -45.29 17.46
N HIS A 367 2.67 -45.87 17.53
CA HIS A 367 3.03 -47.13 16.85
C HIS A 367 3.06 -47.04 15.32
N GLY A 368 4.29 -46.89 14.81
CA GLY A 368 4.89 -47.79 13.82
C GLY A 368 4.32 -47.82 12.40
N SER A 369 5.11 -47.37 11.43
CA SER A 369 5.69 -48.27 10.42
C SER A 369 6.62 -47.50 9.47
N SER A 370 7.87 -47.92 9.47
CA SER A 370 8.89 -47.59 8.49
C SER A 370 8.67 -48.40 7.22
N HIS A 371 8.46 -47.73 6.09
CA HIS A 371 8.74 -48.29 4.77
C HIS A 371 9.44 -47.25 3.91
N GLY A 372 10.69 -47.57 3.55
CA GLY A 372 11.42 -46.86 2.52
C GLY A 372 10.91 -47.26 1.14
N SER A 373 10.90 -46.31 0.22
CA SER A 373 10.94 -46.58 -1.22
C SER A 373 11.56 -45.39 -1.93
N SER A 374 12.81 -45.60 -2.36
CA SER A 374 13.50 -44.85 -3.39
C SER A 374 12.79 -45.05 -4.74
N HIS A 375 12.25 -43.99 -5.35
CA HIS A 375 11.93 -44.00 -6.78
C HIS A 375 12.29 -42.66 -7.43
N GLY A 376 12.91 -42.80 -8.60
CA GLY A 376 13.64 -41.75 -9.29
C GLY A 376 12.78 -40.62 -9.82
N SER A 377 13.40 -39.45 -9.78
CA SER A 377 13.05 -38.24 -10.52
C SER A 377 13.12 -38.51 -12.03
N SER A 378 11.98 -38.85 -12.63
CA SER A 378 11.75 -38.68 -14.06
C SER A 378 11.01 -37.36 -14.28
N GLY A 379 11.60 -36.48 -15.09
CA GLY A 379 11.07 -35.16 -15.37
C GLY A 379 9.67 -35.24 -15.97
N HIS A 380 8.69 -34.68 -15.27
CA HIS A 380 7.38 -34.36 -15.81
C HIS A 380 7.52 -33.22 -16.83
N ALA A 381 7.90 -33.56 -18.06
CA ALA A 381 7.65 -32.71 -19.20
C ALA A 381 6.13 -32.56 -19.33
N SER A 382 5.64 -31.35 -19.10
CA SER A 382 4.21 -31.03 -19.13
C SER A 382 3.61 -31.43 -20.48
N LYS A 383 2.54 -32.22 -20.42
CA LYS A 383 1.79 -32.73 -21.59
C LYS A 383 1.15 -31.61 -22.45
N HIS A 384 1.34 -30.34 -22.09
CA HIS A 384 0.87 -29.17 -22.84
C HIS A 384 1.82 -28.69 -23.95
N ARG A 385 3.08 -29.15 -23.99
CA ARG A 385 4.03 -28.73 -25.04
C ARG A 385 3.85 -29.44 -26.39
N SER A 386 3.01 -30.48 -26.49
CA SER A 386 2.77 -31.19 -27.76
C SER A 386 1.83 -30.44 -28.71
N TYR A 387 1.05 -29.49 -28.20
CA TYR A 387 0.02 -28.79 -28.96
C TYR A 387 0.57 -27.62 -29.79
N TRP A 388 1.62 -26.94 -29.31
CA TRP A 388 2.19 -25.76 -29.95
C TRP A 388 3.50 -26.07 -30.67
N LYS A 389 3.67 -25.56 -31.90
CA LYS A 389 4.90 -25.68 -32.69
C LYS A 389 5.64 -24.35 -32.70
N LYS A 390 6.96 -24.37 -32.55
CA LYS A 390 7.81 -23.17 -32.63
C LYS A 390 8.17 -22.90 -34.09
N ASP A 391 7.87 -21.70 -34.58
CA ASP A 391 8.27 -21.26 -35.91
C ASP A 391 9.78 -20.94 -35.94
N ALA A 392 10.49 -21.47 -36.93
CA ALA A 392 11.95 -21.39 -36.99
C ALA A 392 12.47 -20.00 -37.38
N MET A 393 11.65 -19.17 -38.05
CA MET A 393 12.07 -17.83 -38.49
C MET A 393 11.72 -16.76 -37.47
N SER A 394 10.51 -16.80 -36.90
CA SER A 394 10.04 -15.79 -35.94
C SER A 394 10.33 -16.15 -34.48
N GLY A 395 10.58 -17.44 -34.18
CA GLY A 395 10.74 -17.92 -32.81
C GLY A 395 9.43 -17.99 -32.02
N ARG A 396 8.28 -17.62 -32.61
CA ARG A 396 6.97 -17.65 -31.95
C ARG A 396 6.32 -19.03 -31.97
N TYR A 397 5.42 -19.28 -31.03
CA TYR A 397 4.64 -20.51 -30.98
C TYR A 397 3.32 -20.36 -31.75
N TYR A 398 2.97 -21.38 -32.53
CA TYR A 398 1.70 -21.43 -33.27
C TYR A 398 1.05 -22.82 -33.20
N HIS A 399 -0.27 -22.84 -33.34
CA HIS A 399 -1.06 -24.07 -33.49
C HIS A 399 -1.82 -24.01 -34.81
N LYS A 400 -1.78 -25.11 -35.58
CA LYS A 400 -2.53 -25.24 -36.83
C LYS A 400 -3.72 -26.17 -36.61
N HIS A 401 -4.91 -25.60 -36.72
CA HIS A 401 -6.18 -26.30 -36.54
C HIS A 401 -6.48 -27.20 -37.75
N SER A 402 -7.41 -28.15 -37.57
CA SER A 402 -7.82 -29.08 -38.63
C SER A 402 -8.51 -28.40 -39.81
N ASP A 403 -9.07 -27.20 -39.62
CA ASP A 403 -9.67 -26.37 -40.67
C ASP A 403 -8.64 -25.59 -41.50
N GLY A 404 -7.35 -25.74 -41.17
CA GLY A 404 -6.24 -25.07 -41.84
C GLY A 404 -5.90 -23.69 -41.27
N SER A 405 -6.70 -23.15 -40.35
CA SER A 405 -6.40 -21.89 -39.66
C SER A 405 -5.20 -22.04 -38.71
N VAL A 406 -4.50 -20.93 -38.47
CA VAL A 406 -3.33 -20.87 -37.59
C VAL A 406 -3.58 -19.84 -36.50
N SER A 407 -3.51 -20.27 -35.24
CA SER A 407 -3.49 -19.38 -34.07
C SER A 407 -2.06 -19.21 -33.58
N TRP A 408 -1.68 -17.97 -33.30
CA TRP A 408 -0.40 -17.64 -32.69
C TRP A 408 -0.58 -17.52 -31.17
N LEU A 409 0.42 -17.96 -30.41
CA LEU A 409 0.49 -17.66 -28.98
C LEU A 409 0.92 -16.19 -28.88
N ASP A 410 0.03 -15.32 -28.41
CA ASP A 410 0.36 -13.91 -28.24
C ASP A 410 1.34 -13.77 -27.06
N ASP A 411 2.49 -13.15 -27.33
CA ASP A 411 3.59 -12.96 -26.36
C ASP A 411 3.16 -12.10 -25.14
N ASP A 412 1.96 -11.50 -25.19
CA ASP A 412 1.37 -10.72 -24.08
C ASP A 412 0.96 -11.60 -22.88
N GLU A 413 0.99 -12.93 -23.00
CA GLU A 413 0.85 -13.88 -21.88
C GLU A 413 2.19 -14.38 -21.29
N GLU A 414 3.35 -14.05 -21.89
CA GLU A 414 4.66 -14.49 -21.36
C GLU A 414 5.21 -13.61 -20.22
N ASP A 415 4.72 -12.38 -20.03
CA ASP A 415 5.07 -11.53 -18.87
C ASP A 415 4.29 -11.91 -17.58
N GLU A 416 3.42 -12.93 -17.61
CA GLU A 416 2.69 -13.47 -16.45
C GLU A 416 3.31 -14.76 -15.85
N ARG A 417 4.57 -15.11 -16.14
CA ARG A 417 5.25 -16.23 -15.47
C ARG A 417 6.71 -15.96 -15.13
N ASP A 418 6.92 -15.30 -14.00
CA ASP A 418 8.02 -15.56 -13.06
C ASP A 418 7.52 -15.54 -11.61
#